data_AF-A0A940BB11-F1
#
_entry.id   AF-A0A940BB11-F1
#
_cell.length_a   1.000
_cell.length_b   1.000
_cell.length_c   1.000
_cell.angle_alpha   90.00
_cell.angle_beta   90.00
_cell.angle_gamma   90.00
#
_symmetry.space_group_name_H-M   'P 1'
#
loop_
_entity.id
_entity.type
_entity.pdbx_description
1 polymer ?
#
loop_
_entity_poly.entity_id
_entity_poly.type
_entity_poly.pdbx_seq_one_letter_code
_entity_poly.pdbx_strand_id
1 'polypeptide(L)'
;MGWAGLHELLNYPEQYDVTILARPSKKNQKKLKPLEDRIHVVWGDLVNYDDVLKGVTGADYVLHVGGMVSPQADYYPEKTLRVNVKAAENVVKAVLAQPNRDDIRVVYIGSVAETSDRNEPIHWGRCGDPVFASNFDYYAVSKIAAERIFADSGIRHWVSLRQSGILYPAILKNFDPIMFHVPIRGVLEWATVEDSGRLLERVCRDNVPESFWNRFYNISSGPQYRMTNYDFETRVLKAVSCPRPEKIFNANWFVLKNFHGHYYLDADKLEDILHFRANIPLGDYFKQLGAGLPKIFQMAKIVPPFIIKAALCILAHKKTYGTQYWIRHNDTARISAYYGSLEQWRAIPKWSDWDLSKPADADNAVKIQHGYDETKPLAQLTMEELQAAAAFRGGRLVSDAYSGDPSQPLEWECHNGHRFKASPKLVLEGGHWCPECFSDHWDGFDDVAKHNPFFAQVKK
;
A
#
# COMPACT_ATOMS: atom_id res chain seq x y z
N MET A 1 11.88 -1.15 -3.83
CA MET A 1 11.70 -2.56 -3.45
C MET A 1 12.35 -3.52 -4.44
N GLY A 2 11.77 -3.83 -5.62
CA GLY A 2 12.28 -4.91 -6.48
C GLY A 2 13.77 -4.84 -6.87
N TRP A 3 14.32 -3.65 -7.10
CA TRP A 3 15.77 -3.50 -7.33
C TRP A 3 16.63 -3.79 -6.10
N ALA A 4 16.16 -3.39 -4.91
CA ALA A 4 16.85 -3.69 -3.66
C ALA A 4 16.78 -5.19 -3.36
N GLY A 5 15.60 -5.81 -3.54
CA GLY A 5 15.44 -7.27 -3.39
C GLY A 5 16.32 -8.07 -4.34
N LEU A 6 16.43 -7.66 -5.61
CA LEU A 6 17.38 -8.28 -6.55
C LEU A 6 18.82 -8.22 -6.03
N HIS A 7 19.26 -7.08 -5.50
CA HIS A 7 20.60 -6.98 -4.94
C HIS A 7 20.82 -7.84 -3.69
N GLU A 8 19.80 -7.98 -2.83
CA GLU A 8 19.87 -8.87 -1.67
C GLU A 8 19.96 -10.35 -2.09
N LEU A 9 19.15 -10.79 -3.06
CA LEU A 9 19.24 -12.14 -3.62
C LEU A 9 20.62 -12.41 -4.25
N LEU A 10 21.15 -11.43 -4.98
CA LEU A 10 22.48 -11.54 -5.59
C LEU A 10 23.62 -11.57 -4.56
N ASN A 11 23.39 -11.33 -3.26
CA ASN A 11 24.44 -11.55 -2.26
C ASN A 11 24.65 -13.05 -1.94
N TYR A 12 23.76 -13.94 -2.41
CA TYR A 12 23.80 -15.38 -2.16
C TYR A 12 23.63 -16.18 -3.48
N PRO A 13 24.54 -16.00 -4.46
CA PRO A 13 24.43 -16.63 -5.78
C PRO A 13 24.48 -18.16 -5.75
N GLU A 14 24.99 -18.76 -4.67
CA GLU A 14 24.98 -20.20 -4.45
C GLU A 14 23.62 -20.75 -4.00
N GLN A 15 22.72 -19.88 -3.53
CA GLN A 15 21.38 -20.26 -3.05
C GLN A 15 20.28 -19.95 -4.08
N TYR A 16 20.49 -18.96 -4.94
CA TYR A 16 19.44 -18.45 -5.81
C TYR A 16 19.86 -18.42 -7.29
N ASP A 17 19.06 -19.08 -8.12
CA ASP A 17 19.00 -18.81 -9.56
C ASP A 17 17.88 -17.80 -9.83
N VAL A 18 18.22 -16.65 -10.42
CA VAL A 18 17.33 -15.49 -10.47
C VAL A 18 16.90 -15.22 -11.91
N THR A 19 15.61 -15.42 -12.19
CA THR A 19 14.96 -14.94 -13.41
C THR A 19 14.23 -13.61 -13.19
N ILE A 20 14.49 -12.62 -14.06
CA ILE A 20 13.82 -11.31 -14.04
C ILE A 20 13.01 -11.12 -15.31
N LEU A 21 11.69 -10.94 -15.15
CA LEU A 21 10.83 -10.44 -16.22
C LEU A 21 10.91 -8.90 -16.27
N ALA A 22 11.40 -8.34 -17.38
CA ALA A 22 11.55 -6.90 -17.55
C ALA A 22 11.11 -6.40 -18.92
N ARG A 23 10.48 -5.23 -18.98
CA ARG A 23 10.14 -4.58 -20.26
C ARG A 23 11.40 -4.24 -21.06
N PRO A 24 11.41 -4.45 -22.40
CA PRO A 24 12.55 -4.18 -23.28
C PRO A 24 12.73 -2.68 -23.55
N SER A 25 13.04 -1.90 -22.51
CA SER A 25 13.34 -0.48 -22.63
C SER A 25 14.84 -0.23 -22.54
N LYS A 26 15.33 0.82 -23.23
CA LYS A 26 16.74 1.25 -23.13
C LYS A 26 17.20 1.46 -21.68
N LYS A 27 16.30 1.97 -20.83
CA LYS A 27 16.54 2.16 -19.39
C LYS A 27 16.78 0.82 -18.68
N ASN A 28 15.91 -0.17 -18.91
CA ASN A 28 16.04 -1.49 -18.28
C ASN A 28 17.26 -2.24 -18.81
N GLN A 29 17.51 -2.20 -20.13
CA GLN A 29 18.70 -2.80 -20.74
C GLN A 29 19.98 -2.23 -20.13
N LYS A 30 20.12 -0.90 -20.06
CA LYS A 30 21.27 -0.26 -19.42
C LYS A 30 21.43 -0.66 -17.94
N LYS A 31 20.30 -0.84 -17.24
CA LYS A 31 20.28 -1.15 -15.81
C LYS A 31 20.65 -2.61 -15.52
N LEU A 32 20.17 -3.55 -16.34
CA LEU A 32 20.36 -4.99 -16.15
C LEU A 32 21.62 -5.52 -16.83
N LYS A 33 22.15 -4.84 -17.85
CA LYS A 33 23.38 -5.26 -18.55
C LYS A 33 24.56 -5.60 -17.61
N PRO A 34 24.87 -4.82 -16.56
CA PRO A 34 25.97 -5.17 -15.66
C PRO A 34 25.76 -6.45 -14.83
N LEU A 35 24.56 -7.04 -14.87
CA LEU A 35 24.18 -8.21 -14.11
C LEU A 35 23.90 -9.43 -15.01
N GLU A 36 24.08 -9.32 -16.33
CA GLU A 36 23.62 -10.33 -17.31
C GLU A 36 24.27 -11.71 -17.11
N ASP A 37 25.47 -11.77 -16.55
CA ASP A 37 26.16 -13.03 -16.21
C ASP A 37 25.68 -13.68 -14.91
N ARG A 38 24.78 -13.00 -14.17
CA ARG A 38 24.33 -13.39 -12.82
C ARG A 38 22.83 -13.63 -12.72
N ILE A 39 22.07 -13.29 -13.76
CA ILE A 39 20.62 -13.42 -13.80
C ILE A 39 20.18 -13.87 -15.19
N HIS A 40 19.06 -14.58 -15.25
CA HIS A 40 18.35 -14.79 -16.50
C HIS A 40 17.33 -13.65 -16.71
N VAL A 41 17.30 -13.04 -17.89
CA VAL A 41 16.34 -11.96 -18.19
C VAL A 41 15.33 -12.40 -19.24
N VAL A 42 14.06 -12.44 -18.84
CA VAL A 42 12.94 -12.56 -19.76
C VAL A 42 12.52 -11.15 -20.17
N TRP A 43 12.79 -10.78 -21.42
CA TRP A 43 12.36 -9.49 -21.97
C TRP A 43 10.90 -9.57 -22.42
N GLY A 44 9.99 -8.97 -21.66
CA GLY A 44 8.54 -9.09 -21.89
C GLY A 44 7.68 -8.11 -21.11
N ASP A 45 6.37 -8.28 -21.15
CA ASP A 45 5.40 -7.45 -20.42
C ASP A 45 4.49 -8.31 -19.51
N LEU A 46 4.19 -7.82 -18.31
CA LEU A 46 3.34 -8.50 -17.33
C LEU A 46 1.90 -8.71 -17.83
N VAL A 47 1.45 -7.91 -18.78
CA VAL A 47 0.12 -8.10 -19.39
C VAL A 47 0.10 -9.19 -20.46
N ASN A 48 1.26 -9.69 -20.90
CA ASN A 48 1.39 -10.81 -21.81
C ASN A 48 1.56 -12.12 -21.03
N TYR A 49 0.62 -13.06 -21.22
CA TYR A 49 0.65 -14.33 -20.49
C TYR A 49 1.87 -15.18 -20.82
N ASP A 50 2.30 -15.26 -22.08
CA ASP A 50 3.42 -16.11 -22.49
C ASP A 50 4.75 -15.61 -21.93
N ASP A 51 4.91 -14.29 -21.82
CA ASP A 51 6.08 -13.68 -21.19
C ASP A 51 6.11 -13.98 -19.68
N VAL A 52 4.97 -13.88 -19.00
CA VAL A 52 4.84 -14.26 -17.58
C VAL A 52 5.10 -15.76 -17.39
N LEU A 53 4.53 -16.59 -18.25
CA LEU A 53 4.73 -18.05 -18.22
C LEU A 53 6.22 -18.40 -18.32
N LYS A 54 6.95 -17.82 -19.28
CA LYS A 54 8.41 -18.01 -19.39
C LYS A 54 9.17 -17.62 -18.12
N GLY A 55 8.71 -16.58 -17.42
CA GLY A 55 9.33 -16.14 -16.17
C GLY A 55 9.00 -17.02 -14.97
N VAL A 56 7.85 -17.72 -14.99
CA VAL A 56 7.38 -18.60 -13.90
C VAL A 56 7.83 -20.05 -14.10
N THR A 57 8.06 -20.49 -15.34
CA THR A 57 8.42 -21.88 -15.61
C THR A 57 9.71 -22.28 -14.91
N GLY A 58 9.61 -23.31 -14.06
CA GLY A 58 10.72 -23.84 -13.27
C GLY A 58 11.03 -23.08 -11.98
N ALA A 59 10.22 -22.08 -11.60
CA ALA A 59 10.45 -21.31 -10.37
C ALA A 59 9.91 -22.04 -9.13
N ASP A 60 10.70 -22.03 -8.05
CA ASP A 60 10.25 -22.42 -6.70
C ASP A 60 9.55 -21.25 -5.96
N TYR A 61 10.00 -20.03 -6.25
CA TYR A 61 9.46 -18.80 -5.70
C TYR A 61 9.10 -17.80 -6.81
N VAL A 62 7.93 -17.17 -6.68
CA VAL A 62 7.49 -16.09 -7.57
C VAL A 62 7.27 -14.82 -6.75
N LEU A 63 8.18 -13.86 -6.89
CA LEU A 63 8.08 -12.54 -6.25
C LEU A 63 7.37 -11.54 -7.16
N HIS A 64 6.05 -11.38 -7.00
CA HIS A 64 5.27 -10.41 -7.77
C HIS A 64 5.39 -8.99 -7.19
N VAL A 65 6.48 -8.31 -7.55
CA VAL A 65 6.81 -6.94 -7.12
C VAL A 65 6.43 -5.89 -8.19
N GLY A 66 6.25 -6.31 -9.44
CA GLY A 66 6.05 -5.42 -10.58
C GLY A 66 4.62 -4.87 -10.71
N GLY A 67 4.49 -3.58 -10.98
CA GLY A 67 3.22 -2.91 -11.23
C GLY A 67 3.38 -1.42 -11.54
N MET A 68 2.29 -0.76 -11.91
CA MET A 68 2.20 0.69 -11.97
C MET A 68 1.92 1.27 -10.58
N VAL A 69 2.63 2.35 -10.23
CA VAL A 69 2.59 3.04 -8.94
C VAL A 69 2.47 4.55 -9.15
N SER A 70 2.00 5.29 -8.15
CA SER A 70 1.91 6.76 -8.20
C SER A 70 3.28 7.43 -8.41
N PRO A 71 3.32 8.60 -9.10
CA PRO A 71 2.19 9.34 -9.66
C PRO A 71 1.71 8.82 -11.02
N GLN A 72 2.43 7.88 -11.64
CA GLN A 72 2.05 7.33 -12.95
C GLN A 72 0.71 6.60 -12.89
N ALA A 73 0.40 6.00 -11.75
CA ALA A 73 -0.88 5.36 -11.51
C ALA A 73 -2.05 6.34 -11.64
N ASP A 74 -1.91 7.53 -11.02
CA ASP A 74 -2.90 8.60 -10.98
C ASP A 74 -3.06 9.32 -12.34
N TYR A 75 -2.00 9.30 -13.14
CA TYR A 75 -1.97 9.89 -14.48
C TYR A 75 -2.60 8.99 -15.55
N TYR A 76 -2.62 7.67 -15.32
CA TYR A 76 -3.10 6.69 -16.30
C TYR A 76 -3.96 5.61 -15.61
N PRO A 77 -5.12 5.97 -15.04
CA PRO A 77 -5.90 5.07 -14.18
C PRO A 77 -6.35 3.77 -14.86
N GLU A 78 -6.93 3.85 -16.06
CA GLU A 78 -7.33 2.66 -16.84
C GLU A 78 -6.16 1.73 -17.13
N LYS A 79 -5.00 2.32 -17.46
CA LYS A 79 -3.77 1.56 -17.71
C LYS A 79 -3.27 0.89 -16.44
N THR A 80 -3.38 1.56 -15.29
CA THR A 80 -2.98 1.03 -13.98
C THR A 80 -3.82 -0.17 -13.60
N LEU A 81 -5.16 -0.04 -13.68
CA LEU A 81 -6.09 -1.14 -13.46
C LEU A 81 -5.74 -2.31 -14.37
N ARG A 82 -5.64 -2.07 -15.68
CA ARG A 82 -5.28 -3.12 -16.64
C ARG A 82 -3.95 -3.78 -16.32
N VAL A 83 -2.89 -3.02 -16.06
CA VAL A 83 -1.55 -3.58 -15.84
C VAL A 83 -1.51 -4.38 -14.54
N ASN A 84 -1.96 -3.82 -13.43
CA ASN A 84 -1.80 -4.46 -12.12
C ASN A 84 -2.73 -5.68 -11.97
N VAL A 85 -3.99 -5.56 -12.41
CA VAL A 85 -4.95 -6.67 -12.33
C VAL A 85 -4.58 -7.77 -13.33
N LYS A 86 -4.27 -7.42 -14.58
CA LYS A 86 -3.90 -8.44 -15.57
C LYS A 86 -2.58 -9.14 -15.24
N ALA A 87 -1.63 -8.43 -14.64
CA ALA A 87 -0.39 -9.03 -14.15
C ALA A 87 -0.68 -10.09 -13.08
N ALA A 88 -1.53 -9.79 -12.09
CA ALA A 88 -1.92 -10.74 -11.05
C ALA A 88 -2.61 -11.98 -11.66
N GLU A 89 -3.57 -11.79 -12.56
CA GLU A 89 -4.23 -12.90 -13.27
C GLU A 89 -3.23 -13.78 -14.03
N ASN A 90 -2.32 -13.16 -14.79
CA ASN A 90 -1.33 -13.88 -15.58
C ASN A 90 -0.35 -14.66 -14.70
N VAL A 91 0.11 -14.07 -13.59
CA VAL A 91 1.00 -14.74 -12.63
C VAL A 91 0.29 -15.94 -12.01
N VAL A 92 -0.92 -15.76 -11.48
CA VAL A 92 -1.71 -16.86 -10.91
C VAL A 92 -1.92 -17.97 -11.93
N LYS A 93 -2.34 -17.61 -13.15
CA LYS A 93 -2.56 -18.57 -14.23
C LYS A 93 -1.27 -19.33 -14.58
N ALA A 94 -0.12 -18.64 -14.64
CA ALA A 94 1.15 -19.25 -14.97
C ALA A 94 1.65 -20.20 -13.87
N VAL A 95 1.47 -19.85 -12.60
CA VAL A 95 1.81 -20.72 -11.45
C VAL A 95 0.96 -21.97 -11.46
N LEU A 96 -0.36 -21.85 -11.61
CA LEU A 96 -1.28 -22.99 -11.64
C LEU A 96 -1.12 -23.89 -12.86
N ALA A 97 -0.45 -23.41 -13.91
CA ALA A 97 -0.10 -24.19 -15.09
C ALA A 97 1.18 -25.03 -14.90
N GLN A 98 1.96 -24.80 -13.84
CA GLN A 98 3.17 -25.57 -13.59
C GLN A 98 2.86 -26.98 -13.05
N PRO A 99 3.67 -28.00 -13.41
CA PRO A 99 3.50 -29.34 -12.86
C PRO A 99 3.74 -29.40 -11.34
N ASN A 100 4.63 -28.56 -10.79
CA ASN A 100 4.93 -28.42 -9.37
C ASN A 100 4.14 -27.30 -8.67
N ARG A 101 3.00 -26.88 -9.24
CA ARG A 101 2.17 -25.74 -8.77
C ARG A 101 1.92 -25.66 -7.25
N ASP A 102 1.82 -26.81 -6.58
CA ASP A 102 1.52 -26.87 -5.15
C ASP A 102 2.77 -26.62 -4.28
N ASP A 103 3.97 -26.74 -4.83
CA ASP A 103 5.24 -26.46 -4.15
C ASP A 103 5.71 -25.00 -4.35
N ILE A 104 5.18 -24.32 -5.37
CA ILE A 104 5.55 -22.94 -5.71
C ILE A 104 5.03 -21.98 -4.65
N ARG A 105 5.92 -21.12 -4.15
CA ARG A 105 5.66 -20.07 -3.17
C ARG A 105 5.52 -18.73 -3.86
N VAL A 106 4.39 -18.06 -3.65
CA VAL A 106 4.05 -16.82 -4.35
C VAL A 106 3.93 -15.66 -3.38
N VAL A 107 4.72 -14.62 -3.61
CA VAL A 107 4.71 -13.41 -2.79
C VAL A 107 4.11 -12.28 -3.61
N TYR A 108 2.93 -11.81 -3.22
CA TYR A 108 2.32 -10.62 -3.78
C TYR A 108 2.65 -9.40 -2.94
N ILE A 109 3.11 -8.32 -3.58
CA ILE A 109 3.32 -7.03 -2.91
C ILE A 109 2.08 -6.16 -3.08
N GLY A 110 1.27 -6.12 -2.02
CA GLY A 110 0.14 -5.22 -1.84
C GLY A 110 0.58 -3.80 -1.46
N SER A 111 -0.31 -3.04 -0.82
CA SER A 111 -0.05 -1.64 -0.47
C SER A 111 -0.90 -1.21 0.73
N VAL A 112 -0.35 -0.35 1.59
CA VAL A 112 -1.15 0.39 2.59
C VAL A 112 -2.28 1.22 1.94
N ALA A 113 -2.17 1.53 0.64
CA ALA A 113 -3.24 2.18 -0.11
C ALA A 113 -4.57 1.40 -0.11
N GLU A 114 -4.52 0.07 0.09
CA GLU A 114 -5.68 -0.82 0.13
C GLU A 114 -6.61 -0.53 1.33
N THR A 115 -6.12 0.15 2.37
CA THR A 115 -6.91 0.46 3.56
C THR A 115 -7.40 1.91 3.60
N SER A 116 -7.23 2.71 2.54
CA SER A 116 -7.63 4.13 2.49
C SER A 116 -7.02 4.97 3.63
N ASP A 117 -7.54 6.19 3.78
CA ASP A 117 -7.25 7.11 4.86
C ASP A 117 -7.69 6.60 6.23
N ARG A 118 -6.84 6.86 7.22
CA ARG A 118 -7.05 6.52 8.63
C ARG A 118 -6.49 7.64 9.48
N ASN A 119 -7.16 8.78 9.45
CA ASN A 119 -6.81 9.92 10.30
C ASN A 119 -7.12 9.62 11.77
N GLU A 120 -6.49 10.36 12.68
CA GLU A 120 -6.79 10.29 14.10
C GLU A 120 -8.30 10.47 14.36
N PRO A 121 -8.92 9.69 15.26
CA PRO A 121 -8.32 8.74 16.21
C PRO A 121 -8.22 7.28 15.74
N ILE A 122 -8.55 6.97 14.48
CA ILE A 122 -8.58 5.59 13.96
C ILE A 122 -7.31 5.22 13.18
N HIS A 123 -6.21 5.92 13.46
CA HIS A 123 -4.95 5.83 12.73
C HIS A 123 -4.10 4.59 13.05
N TRP A 124 -4.63 3.66 13.84
CA TRP A 124 -4.02 2.38 14.14
C TRP A 124 -4.77 1.27 13.41
N GLY A 125 -4.10 0.66 12.43
CA GLY A 125 -4.68 -0.42 11.62
C GLY A 125 -4.02 -1.78 11.84
N ARG A 126 -4.69 -2.85 11.41
CA ARG A 126 -4.17 -4.22 11.32
C ARG A 126 -4.75 -4.98 10.12
N CYS A 127 -4.15 -6.10 9.74
CA CYS A 127 -4.77 -7.04 8.80
C CYS A 127 -6.16 -7.45 9.31
N GLY A 128 -7.11 -7.60 8.39
CA GLY A 128 -8.54 -7.80 8.68
C GLY A 128 -9.35 -6.52 8.77
N ASP A 129 -8.72 -5.34 8.90
CA ASP A 129 -9.41 -4.05 8.84
C ASP A 129 -10.02 -3.78 7.45
N PRO A 130 -11.03 -2.90 7.34
CA PRO A 130 -11.74 -2.65 6.09
C PRO A 130 -10.81 -2.25 4.94
N VAL A 131 -10.88 -3.00 3.84
CA VAL A 131 -10.16 -2.73 2.59
C VAL A 131 -11.07 -2.00 1.62
N PHE A 132 -10.69 -0.77 1.26
CA PHE A 132 -11.34 0.07 0.26
C PHE A 132 -10.36 1.16 -0.20
N ALA A 133 -10.56 1.66 -1.42
CA ALA A 133 -9.74 2.74 -1.95
C ALA A 133 -10.25 4.11 -1.50
N SER A 134 -9.35 5.05 -1.22
CA SER A 134 -9.70 6.47 -1.14
C SER A 134 -10.23 6.96 -2.48
N ASN A 135 -11.05 8.00 -2.47
CA ASN A 135 -11.61 8.58 -3.69
C ASN A 135 -10.48 9.06 -4.62
N PHE A 136 -10.59 8.71 -5.90
CA PHE A 136 -9.59 8.96 -6.95
C PHE A 136 -8.29 8.16 -6.84
N ASP A 137 -8.17 7.20 -5.91
CA ASP A 137 -6.99 6.34 -5.75
C ASP A 137 -7.11 5.05 -6.58
N TYR A 138 -6.93 5.18 -7.90
CA TYR A 138 -6.96 4.04 -8.81
C TYR A 138 -5.81 3.05 -8.57
N TYR A 139 -4.73 3.50 -7.92
CA TYR A 139 -3.66 2.62 -7.49
C TYR A 139 -4.16 1.64 -6.43
N ALA A 140 -4.82 2.13 -5.38
CA ALA A 140 -5.47 1.32 -4.36
C ALA A 140 -6.48 0.35 -4.97
N VAL A 141 -7.41 0.82 -5.83
CA VAL A 141 -8.39 -0.05 -6.50
C VAL A 141 -7.70 -1.21 -7.21
N SER A 142 -6.61 -0.93 -7.94
CA SER A 142 -5.87 -1.96 -8.67
C SER A 142 -5.17 -2.97 -7.75
N LYS A 143 -4.72 -2.53 -6.57
CA LYS A 143 -4.03 -3.37 -5.59
C LYS A 143 -5.02 -4.28 -4.85
N ILE A 144 -6.17 -3.73 -4.44
CA ILE A 144 -7.29 -4.47 -3.85
C ILE A 144 -7.73 -5.61 -4.79
N ALA A 145 -7.96 -5.29 -6.06
CA ALA A 145 -8.36 -6.28 -7.05
C ALA A 145 -7.30 -7.38 -7.24
N ALA A 146 -6.02 -7.01 -7.33
CA ALA A 146 -4.92 -7.96 -7.45
C ALA A 146 -4.74 -8.83 -6.19
N GLU A 147 -4.88 -8.28 -4.98
CA GLU A 147 -4.80 -9.05 -3.74
C GLU A 147 -5.87 -10.15 -3.67
N ARG A 148 -7.10 -9.82 -4.06
CA ARG A 148 -8.20 -10.77 -4.18
C ARG A 148 -7.88 -11.90 -5.17
N ILE A 149 -7.27 -11.58 -6.31
CA ILE A 149 -6.86 -12.58 -7.31
C ILE A 149 -5.89 -13.60 -6.72
N PHE A 150 -4.89 -13.16 -5.94
CA PHE A 150 -3.95 -14.08 -5.28
C PHE A 150 -4.61 -14.87 -4.16
N ALA A 151 -5.37 -14.22 -3.28
CA ALA A 151 -5.93 -14.84 -2.09
C ALA A 151 -6.93 -15.96 -2.40
N ASP A 152 -7.76 -15.78 -3.43
CA ASP A 152 -8.77 -16.76 -3.87
C ASP A 152 -8.30 -17.55 -5.12
N SER A 153 -7.00 -17.55 -5.42
CA SER A 153 -6.44 -18.20 -6.62
C SER A 153 -6.49 -19.73 -6.61
N GLY A 154 -6.51 -20.34 -5.42
CA GLY A 154 -6.25 -21.78 -5.25
C GLY A 154 -4.77 -22.17 -5.32
N ILE A 155 -3.84 -21.20 -5.33
CA ILE A 155 -2.41 -21.46 -5.09
C ILE A 155 -2.25 -21.89 -3.63
N ARG A 156 -1.47 -22.94 -3.38
CA ARG A 156 -1.31 -23.50 -2.03
C ARG A 156 -0.46 -22.65 -1.11
N HIS A 157 0.58 -21.98 -1.62
CA HIS A 157 1.48 -21.16 -0.82
C HIS A 157 1.54 -19.73 -1.38
N TRP A 158 0.53 -18.92 -1.10
CA TRP A 158 0.58 -17.49 -1.41
C TRP A 158 0.74 -16.64 -0.15
N VAL A 159 1.30 -15.44 -0.27
CA VAL A 159 1.26 -14.45 0.81
C VAL A 159 1.04 -13.06 0.19
N SER A 160 0.22 -12.24 0.84
CA SER A 160 0.09 -10.82 0.50
C SER A 160 0.83 -9.98 1.53
N LEU A 161 1.84 -9.23 1.08
CA LEU A 161 2.62 -8.32 1.90
C LEU A 161 2.26 -6.89 1.51
N ARG A 162 1.46 -6.22 2.35
CA ARG A 162 1.00 -4.84 2.14
C ARG A 162 2.12 -3.89 2.46
N GLN A 163 2.77 -3.40 1.40
CA GLN A 163 3.89 -2.49 1.51
C GLN A 163 3.41 -1.11 2.01
N SER A 164 3.94 -0.65 3.14
CA SER A 164 3.77 0.74 3.58
C SER A 164 4.55 1.73 2.69
N GLY A 165 4.43 3.02 2.96
CA GLY A 165 5.26 4.05 2.34
C GLY A 165 6.74 3.70 2.41
N ILE A 166 7.41 3.74 1.27
CA ILE A 166 8.83 3.41 1.16
C ILE A 166 9.66 4.68 1.32
N LEU A 167 10.55 4.72 2.30
CA LEU A 167 11.64 5.69 2.36
C LEU A 167 12.79 5.23 1.46
N TYR A 168 13.24 6.13 0.58
CA TYR A 168 14.35 5.90 -0.33
C TYR A 168 14.96 7.23 -0.78
N PRO A 169 16.26 7.28 -1.18
CA PRO A 169 16.93 8.55 -1.48
C PRO A 169 16.27 9.41 -2.56
N ALA A 170 15.67 8.79 -3.57
CA ALA A 170 15.06 9.55 -4.67
C ALA A 170 13.67 10.12 -4.34
N ILE A 171 13.09 9.83 -3.16
CA ILE A 171 11.84 10.47 -2.71
C ILE A 171 12.00 12.00 -2.67
N LEU A 172 13.20 12.48 -2.34
CA LEU A 172 13.54 13.90 -2.27
C LEU A 172 13.70 14.59 -3.64
N LYS A 173 13.62 13.83 -4.74
CA LYS A 173 13.69 14.36 -6.11
C LYS A 173 12.30 14.47 -6.74
N ASN A 174 11.28 13.88 -6.14
CA ASN A 174 9.94 13.80 -6.70
C ASN A 174 9.10 15.01 -6.25
N PHE A 175 9.27 16.14 -6.95
CA PHE A 175 8.42 17.31 -6.79
C PHE A 175 7.15 17.15 -7.63
N ASP A 176 6.14 16.52 -7.06
CA ASP A 176 4.85 16.25 -7.69
C ASP A 176 3.70 16.74 -6.80
N PRO A 177 2.55 17.22 -7.33
CA PRO A 177 1.48 17.76 -6.49
C PRO A 177 0.95 16.80 -5.43
N ILE A 178 1.15 15.49 -5.61
CA ILE A 178 0.77 14.46 -4.65
C ILE A 178 1.32 14.71 -3.23
N MET A 179 2.43 15.44 -3.07
CA MET A 179 2.93 15.82 -1.74
C MET A 179 1.92 16.64 -0.93
N PHE A 180 1.05 17.39 -1.60
CA PHE A 180 -0.01 18.17 -0.97
C PHE A 180 -1.27 17.36 -0.71
N HIS A 181 -1.34 16.11 -1.20
CA HIS A 181 -2.48 15.21 -0.96
C HIS A 181 -2.35 14.48 0.36
N VAL A 182 -1.26 14.64 1.12
CA VAL A 182 -1.12 14.05 2.46
C VAL A 182 -1.54 15.07 3.53
N PRO A 183 -2.53 14.78 4.39
CA PRO A 183 -2.89 15.71 5.47
C PRO A 183 -1.70 16.02 6.38
N ILE A 184 -1.58 17.26 6.88
CA ILE A 184 -0.46 17.67 7.76
C ILE A 184 -0.35 16.78 9.01
N ARG A 185 -1.50 16.42 9.59
CA ARG A 185 -1.60 15.47 10.72
C ARG A 185 -1.78 14.02 10.29
N GLY A 186 -1.90 13.75 8.99
CA GLY A 186 -1.99 12.40 8.45
C GLY A 186 -0.75 11.60 8.86
N VAL A 187 -0.92 10.31 9.12
CA VAL A 187 0.15 9.47 9.66
C VAL A 187 0.56 8.39 8.68
N LEU A 188 1.82 7.98 8.77
CA LEU A 188 2.31 6.79 8.08
C LEU A 188 3.42 6.14 8.90
N GLU A 189 3.35 4.82 9.05
CA GLU A 189 4.46 4.03 9.57
C GLU A 189 5.31 3.51 8.42
N TRP A 190 6.49 4.09 8.21
CA TRP A 190 7.28 3.89 7.01
C TRP A 190 8.10 2.59 7.02
N ALA A 191 8.39 2.08 5.82
CA ALA A 191 9.41 1.06 5.59
C ALA A 191 10.59 1.64 4.80
N THR A 192 11.82 1.27 5.14
CA THR A 192 13.00 1.62 4.34
C THR A 192 13.09 0.74 3.10
N VAL A 193 13.60 1.27 1.98
CA VAL A 193 13.79 0.47 0.76
C VAL A 193 14.75 -0.70 0.97
N GLU A 194 15.70 -0.53 1.90
CA GLU A 194 16.65 -1.55 2.33
C GLU A 194 15.97 -2.68 3.09
N ASP A 195 15.10 -2.37 4.07
CA ASP A 195 14.31 -3.39 4.79
C ASP A 195 13.37 -4.13 3.85
N SER A 196 12.66 -3.40 2.98
CA SER A 196 11.81 -3.98 1.93
C SER A 196 12.59 -4.86 0.96
N GLY A 197 13.88 -4.55 0.71
CA GLY A 197 14.77 -5.38 -0.10
C GLY A 197 15.15 -6.68 0.61
N ARG A 198 15.61 -6.58 1.87
CA ARG A 198 15.95 -7.74 2.70
C ARG A 198 14.77 -8.68 2.86
N LEU A 199 13.58 -8.13 3.08
CA LEU A 199 12.36 -8.91 3.20
C LEU A 199 12.12 -9.84 2.00
N LEU A 200 12.39 -9.36 0.78
CA LEU A 200 12.22 -10.16 -0.44
C LEU A 200 13.22 -11.30 -0.57
N GLU A 201 14.38 -11.20 0.06
CA GLU A 201 15.35 -12.30 0.15
C GLU A 201 14.97 -13.25 1.29
N ARG A 202 14.63 -12.72 2.48
CA ARG A 202 14.29 -13.51 3.66
C ARG A 202 13.11 -14.44 3.45
N VAL A 203 12.11 -14.00 2.68
CA VAL A 203 10.94 -14.81 2.34
C VAL A 203 11.27 -16.02 1.46
N CYS A 204 12.42 -16.01 0.77
CA CYS A 204 12.88 -17.09 -0.09
C CYS A 204 13.75 -18.13 0.63
N ARG A 205 13.91 -18.03 1.95
CA ARG A 205 14.73 -18.97 2.73
C ARG A 205 13.93 -20.19 3.17
N ASP A 206 14.62 -21.33 3.29
CA ASP A 206 14.02 -22.60 3.69
C ASP A 206 13.45 -22.61 5.11
N ASN A 207 13.87 -21.66 5.96
CA ASN A 207 13.43 -21.57 7.35
C ASN A 207 12.12 -20.79 7.54
N VAL A 208 11.48 -20.33 6.46
CA VAL A 208 10.16 -19.67 6.55
C VAL A 208 9.10 -20.73 6.91
N PRO A 209 8.39 -20.58 8.04
CA PRO A 209 7.47 -21.61 8.54
C PRO A 209 6.21 -21.71 7.67
N GLU A 210 5.58 -22.89 7.63
CA GLU A 210 4.35 -23.10 6.85
C GLU A 210 3.20 -22.15 7.26
N SER A 211 3.15 -21.76 8.53
CA SER A 211 2.16 -20.81 9.07
C SER A 211 2.25 -19.40 8.49
N PHE A 212 3.35 -19.06 7.81
CA PHE A 212 3.54 -17.80 7.08
C PHE A 212 2.70 -17.76 5.80
N TRP A 213 2.46 -18.90 5.16
CA TRP A 213 1.74 -18.96 3.89
C TRP A 213 0.23 -18.94 4.09
N ASN A 214 -0.47 -18.52 3.04
CA ASN A 214 -1.90 -18.22 3.01
C ASN A 214 -2.28 -17.16 4.06
N ARG A 215 -1.56 -16.03 4.07
CA ARG A 215 -1.70 -14.94 5.04
C ARG A 215 -1.53 -13.57 4.41
N PHE A 216 -1.99 -12.56 5.15
CA PHE A 216 -1.79 -11.14 4.89
C PHE A 216 -0.88 -10.55 5.97
N TYR A 217 0.08 -9.71 5.59
CA TYR A 217 0.95 -9.00 6.52
C TYR A 217 1.16 -7.55 6.10
N ASN A 218 1.42 -6.69 7.07
CA ASN A 218 1.84 -5.30 6.85
C ASN A 218 3.37 -5.18 6.91
N ILE A 219 3.98 -4.49 5.93
CA ILE A 219 5.43 -4.24 5.92
C ILE A 219 5.72 -2.89 6.57
N SER A 220 6.58 -2.89 7.60
CA SER A 220 7.04 -1.70 8.31
C SER A 220 8.49 -1.87 8.79
N SER A 221 9.23 -0.76 8.91
CA SER A 221 10.55 -0.70 9.59
C SER A 221 10.46 -0.51 11.11
N GLY A 222 9.25 -0.55 11.66
CA GLY A 222 8.97 -0.58 13.09
C GLY A 222 8.63 0.78 13.72
N PRO A 223 8.40 0.80 15.06
CA PRO A 223 7.84 1.94 15.78
C PRO A 223 8.57 3.28 15.60
N GLN A 224 9.89 3.26 15.42
CA GLN A 224 10.68 4.47 15.24
C GLN A 224 10.42 5.16 13.88
N TYR A 225 9.75 4.49 12.94
CA TYR A 225 9.39 5.03 11.62
C TYR A 225 7.92 5.50 11.54
N ARG A 226 7.22 5.57 12.68
CA ARG A 226 5.89 6.19 12.80
C ARG A 226 6.01 7.71 12.80
N MET A 227 5.49 8.36 11.76
CA MET A 227 5.57 9.81 11.60
C MET A 227 4.23 10.39 11.16
N THR A 228 3.93 11.60 11.63
CA THR A 228 2.97 12.47 10.95
C THR A 228 3.60 13.03 9.68
N ASN A 229 2.78 13.49 8.73
CA ASN A 229 3.29 14.16 7.54
C ASN A 229 4.11 15.41 7.92
N TYR A 230 3.70 16.17 8.93
CA TYR A 230 4.48 17.30 9.44
C TYR A 230 5.88 16.91 9.94
N ASP A 231 6.01 15.82 10.70
CA ASP A 231 7.32 15.34 11.17
C ASP A 231 8.17 14.84 9.99
N PHE A 232 7.56 14.10 9.06
CA PHE A 232 8.21 13.65 7.84
C PHE A 232 8.75 14.83 7.02
N GLU A 233 7.92 15.82 6.69
CA GLU A 233 8.31 17.02 5.93
C GLU A 233 9.41 17.80 6.65
N THR A 234 9.30 17.96 7.97
CA THR A 234 10.33 18.65 8.78
C THR A 234 11.68 17.94 8.67
N ARG A 235 11.70 16.60 8.73
CA ARG A 235 12.92 15.80 8.63
C ARG A 235 13.51 15.80 7.23
N VAL A 236 12.66 15.64 6.22
CA VAL A 236 13.03 15.73 4.80
C VAL A 236 13.70 17.08 4.51
N LEU A 237 13.04 18.19 4.86
CA LEU A 237 13.54 19.53 4.61
C LEU A 237 14.86 19.77 5.37
N LYS A 238 14.95 19.30 6.62
CA LYS A 238 16.21 19.36 7.39
C LYS A 238 17.34 18.58 6.71
N ALA A 239 17.07 17.40 6.17
CA ALA A 239 18.05 16.55 5.49
C ALA A 239 18.65 17.23 4.23
N VAL A 240 17.89 18.11 3.58
CA VAL A 240 18.35 18.89 2.41
C VAL A 240 18.73 20.34 2.75
N SER A 241 18.81 20.69 4.04
CA SER A 241 19.07 22.07 4.49
C SER A 241 18.05 23.10 3.98
N CYS A 242 16.82 22.68 3.69
CA CYS A 242 15.70 23.56 3.40
C CYS A 242 15.13 24.17 4.69
N PRO A 243 14.52 25.37 4.61
CA PRO A 243 13.75 25.94 5.71
C PRO A 243 12.59 25.03 6.15
N ARG A 244 12.14 25.19 7.40
CA ARG A 244 10.99 24.45 7.96
C ARG A 244 9.69 24.65 7.15
N PRO A 245 8.73 23.71 7.24
CA PRO A 245 7.46 23.77 6.50
C PRO A 245 6.77 25.14 6.52
N GLU A 246 6.72 25.80 7.68
CA GLU A 246 5.98 27.05 7.88
C GLU A 246 6.50 28.22 7.04
N LYS A 247 7.77 28.15 6.64
CA LYS A 247 8.41 29.21 5.83
C LYS A 247 8.16 29.05 4.34
N ILE A 248 7.92 27.83 3.87
CA ILE A 248 7.91 27.51 2.43
C ILE A 248 6.58 26.96 1.92
N PHE A 249 5.69 26.53 2.81
CA PHE A 249 4.35 26.09 2.48
C PHE A 249 3.29 27.03 3.06
N ASN A 250 2.11 27.06 2.43
CA ASN A 250 0.89 27.47 3.11
C ASN A 250 0.16 26.23 3.63
N ALA A 251 -0.39 26.30 4.84
CA ALA A 251 -1.04 25.15 5.45
C ALA A 251 -2.26 24.67 4.65
N ASN A 252 -3.01 25.60 4.03
CA ASN A 252 -4.13 25.32 3.14
C ASN A 252 -3.76 24.75 1.76
N TRP A 253 -2.48 24.50 1.50
CA TRP A 253 -2.05 23.70 0.34
C TRP A 253 -2.28 22.21 0.58
N PHE A 254 -2.20 21.75 1.83
CA PHE A 254 -2.41 20.34 2.16
C PHE A 254 -3.89 20.02 2.32
N VAL A 255 -4.29 18.80 1.97
CA VAL A 255 -5.65 18.29 2.16
C VAL A 255 -5.94 17.95 3.62
N LEU A 256 -7.19 17.61 3.95
CA LEU A 256 -7.60 17.23 5.31
C LEU A 256 -7.82 15.73 5.48
N LYS A 257 -8.15 15.01 4.39
CA LYS A 257 -8.45 13.56 4.39
C LYS A 257 -8.21 12.95 3.01
N ASN A 258 -8.62 11.69 2.81
CA ASN A 258 -8.62 10.99 1.52
C ASN A 258 -7.22 10.69 0.95
N PHE A 259 -6.27 10.41 1.84
CA PHE A 259 -4.97 9.85 1.49
C PHE A 259 -4.62 8.72 2.44
N HIS A 260 -4.17 7.61 1.87
CA HIS A 260 -3.91 6.40 2.62
C HIS A 260 -2.73 6.54 3.59
N GLY A 261 -2.87 5.90 4.74
CA GLY A 261 -1.81 5.85 5.74
C GLY A 261 -2.32 5.63 7.14
N HIS A 262 -1.63 4.77 7.89
CA HIS A 262 -1.85 4.50 9.29
C HIS A 262 -0.57 3.95 9.94
N TYR A 263 -0.62 3.79 11.25
CA TYR A 263 0.30 2.95 12.03
C TYR A 263 -0.22 1.52 12.10
N TYR A 264 0.64 0.59 12.51
CA TYR A 264 0.30 -0.84 12.56
C TYR A 264 0.29 -1.38 13.98
N LEU A 265 -0.75 -2.17 14.29
CA LEU A 265 -0.83 -2.97 15.51
C LEU A 265 -0.20 -4.36 15.34
N ASP A 266 0.09 -4.79 14.12
CA ASP A 266 0.45 -6.18 13.81
C ASP A 266 1.66 -6.35 12.87
N ALA A 267 2.32 -5.26 12.46
CA ALA A 267 3.45 -5.33 11.55
C ALA A 267 4.69 -6.04 12.15
N ASP A 268 4.76 -6.18 13.47
CA ASP A 268 5.83 -6.91 14.17
C ASP A 268 5.78 -8.42 13.90
N LYS A 269 4.60 -8.98 13.60
CA LYS A 269 4.45 -10.40 13.24
C LYS A 269 5.35 -10.80 12.07
N LEU A 270 5.54 -9.90 11.10
CA LEU A 270 6.38 -10.16 9.93
C LEU A 270 7.87 -10.14 10.28
N GLU A 271 8.27 -9.25 11.20
CA GLU A 271 9.64 -9.17 11.71
C GLU A 271 9.99 -10.38 12.57
N ASP A 272 9.04 -10.86 13.39
CA ASP A 272 9.23 -12.05 14.23
C ASP A 272 9.49 -13.33 13.41
N ILE A 273 9.03 -13.35 12.15
CA ILE A 273 9.21 -14.49 11.24
C ILE A 273 10.45 -14.32 10.35
N LEU A 274 10.60 -13.15 9.71
CA LEU A 274 11.59 -12.94 8.65
C LEU A 274 12.88 -12.24 9.12
N HIS A 275 12.85 -11.56 10.28
CA HIS A 275 13.98 -10.81 10.84
C HIS A 275 14.67 -9.91 9.81
N PHE A 276 13.89 -9.04 9.15
CA PHE A 276 14.33 -8.26 8.00
C PHE A 276 14.71 -6.82 8.36
N ARG A 277 14.26 -6.31 9.52
CA ARG A 277 14.48 -4.93 9.94
C ARG A 277 15.93 -4.72 10.39
N ALA A 278 16.62 -3.76 9.79
CA ALA A 278 17.95 -3.35 10.24
C ALA A 278 17.92 -2.49 11.51
N ASN A 279 16.76 -1.96 11.88
CA ASN A 279 16.57 -1.13 13.07
C ASN A 279 17.50 0.10 13.13
N ILE A 280 17.87 0.66 11.97
CA ILE A 280 18.68 1.89 11.89
C ILE A 280 17.94 3.02 12.62
N PRO A 281 18.59 3.74 13.56
CA PRO A 281 17.99 4.88 14.24
C PRO A 281 17.45 5.91 13.24
N LEU A 282 16.20 6.35 13.42
CA LEU A 282 15.52 7.25 12.46
C LEU A 282 16.36 8.49 12.09
N GLY A 283 17.02 9.11 13.08
CA GLY A 283 17.87 10.29 12.86
C GLY A 283 19.07 10.00 11.94
N ASP A 284 19.69 8.83 12.10
CA ASP A 284 20.82 8.39 11.27
C ASP A 284 20.36 8.05 9.86
N TYR A 285 19.18 7.44 9.71
CA TYR A 285 18.60 7.15 8.41
C TYR A 285 18.40 8.45 7.59
N PHE A 286 17.77 9.48 8.16
CA PHE A 286 17.60 10.77 7.46
C PHE A 286 18.92 11.47 7.16
N LYS A 287 19.95 11.31 8.01
CA LYS A 287 21.30 11.83 7.76
C LYS A 287 21.94 11.13 6.56
N GLN A 288 21.85 9.80 6.48
CA GLN A 288 22.34 9.02 5.34
C GLN A 288 21.59 9.38 4.05
N LEU A 289 20.27 9.52 4.15
CA LEU A 289 19.40 9.87 3.04
C LEU A 289 19.77 11.25 2.45
N GLY A 290 20.01 12.25 3.31
CA GLY A 290 20.49 13.57 2.88
C GLY A 290 21.90 13.54 2.28
N ALA A 291 22.80 12.72 2.83
CA ALA A 291 24.17 12.56 2.30
C ALA A 291 24.22 11.89 0.92
N GLY A 292 23.26 11.01 0.62
CA GLY A 292 23.16 10.33 -0.68
C GLY A 292 22.63 11.20 -1.84
N LEU A 293 22.26 12.46 -1.58
CA LEU A 293 21.73 13.35 -2.60
C LEU A 293 22.83 14.11 -3.36
N PRO A 294 22.56 14.51 -4.63
CA PRO A 294 23.43 15.42 -5.35
C PRO A 294 23.65 16.72 -4.58
N LYS A 295 24.89 17.24 -4.59
CA LYS A 295 25.28 18.45 -3.82
C LYS A 295 24.42 19.69 -4.10
N ILE A 296 23.74 19.77 -5.26
CA ILE A 296 22.80 20.85 -5.57
C ILE A 296 21.65 20.96 -4.57
N PHE A 297 21.20 19.85 -3.98
CA PHE A 297 20.15 19.88 -2.96
C PHE A 297 20.61 20.56 -1.66
N GLN A 298 21.90 20.46 -1.33
CA GLN A 298 22.48 21.15 -0.17
C GLN A 298 22.58 22.67 -0.37
N MET A 299 22.50 23.14 -1.61
CA MET A 299 22.46 24.57 -1.94
C MET A 299 21.11 25.22 -1.58
N ALA A 300 20.08 24.45 -1.20
CA ALA A 300 18.80 25.03 -0.78
C ALA A 300 18.95 26.01 0.40
N LYS A 301 19.98 25.86 1.23
CA LYS A 301 20.28 26.77 2.35
C LYS A 301 20.52 28.21 1.90
N ILE A 302 21.06 28.42 0.70
CA ILE A 302 21.36 29.76 0.17
C ILE A 302 20.20 30.35 -0.64
N VAL A 303 19.17 29.55 -0.95
CA VAL A 303 17.99 30.00 -1.69
C VAL A 303 17.04 30.69 -0.71
N PRO A 304 16.66 31.96 -0.93
CA PRO A 304 15.69 32.64 -0.09
C PRO A 304 14.36 31.85 0.01
N PRO A 305 13.75 31.72 1.21
CA PRO A 305 12.55 30.90 1.39
C PRO A 305 11.37 31.27 0.49
N PHE A 306 11.22 32.56 0.13
CA PHE A 306 10.14 33.01 -0.74
C PHE A 306 10.27 32.47 -2.18
N ILE A 307 11.48 32.17 -2.65
CA ILE A 307 11.71 31.58 -3.98
C ILE A 307 11.28 30.12 -3.96
N ILE A 308 11.67 29.37 -2.92
CA ILE A 308 11.24 27.98 -2.72
C ILE A 308 9.71 27.93 -2.64
N LYS A 309 9.11 28.83 -1.85
CA LYS A 309 7.66 28.97 -1.73
C LYS A 309 6.99 29.28 -3.07
N ALA A 310 7.56 30.15 -3.89
CA ALA A 310 7.02 30.44 -5.22
C ALA A 310 7.02 29.21 -6.13
N ALA A 311 8.11 28.41 -6.14
CA ALA A 311 8.17 27.16 -6.89
C ALA A 311 7.13 26.14 -6.42
N LEU A 312 6.96 25.99 -5.10
CA LEU A 312 5.95 25.11 -4.51
C LEU A 312 4.52 25.60 -4.78
N CYS A 313 4.31 26.91 -4.85
CA CYS A 313 3.02 27.49 -5.23
C CYS A 313 2.62 27.09 -6.66
N ILE A 314 3.57 27.07 -7.61
CA ILE A 314 3.33 26.58 -8.97
C ILE A 314 2.87 25.11 -8.94
N LEU A 315 3.52 24.29 -8.11
CA LEU A 315 3.17 22.88 -7.97
C LEU A 315 1.76 22.71 -7.37
N ALA A 316 1.43 23.49 -6.34
CA ALA A 316 0.11 23.48 -5.70
C ALA A 316 -1.02 23.93 -6.66
N HIS A 317 -0.69 24.71 -7.70
CA HIS A 317 -1.61 25.16 -8.76
C HIS A 317 -1.49 24.36 -10.07
N LYS A 318 -0.70 23.28 -10.10
CA LYS A 318 -0.53 22.46 -11.31
C LYS A 318 -1.90 21.96 -11.77
N LYS A 319 -2.17 22.08 -13.08
CA LYS A 319 -3.43 21.66 -13.69
C LYS A 319 -3.77 20.22 -13.30
N THR A 320 -5.06 19.96 -13.05
CA THR A 320 -5.64 18.64 -12.71
C THR A 320 -5.31 18.12 -11.31
N TYR A 321 -4.07 18.21 -10.85
CA TYR A 321 -3.62 17.53 -9.62
C TYR A 321 -3.20 18.47 -8.48
N GLY A 322 -3.02 19.76 -8.75
CA GLY A 322 -2.71 20.75 -7.72
C GLY A 322 -3.94 21.03 -6.85
N THR A 323 -3.78 20.97 -5.53
CA THR A 323 -4.89 21.23 -4.61
C THR A 323 -5.51 22.61 -4.79
N GLN A 324 -4.69 23.63 -5.07
CA GLN A 324 -5.15 24.99 -5.30
C GLN A 324 -5.78 25.16 -6.68
N TYR A 325 -5.44 24.30 -7.65
CA TYR A 325 -6.15 24.25 -8.92
C TYR A 325 -7.61 23.83 -8.68
N TRP A 326 -7.87 22.83 -7.83
CA TRP A 326 -9.22 22.37 -7.48
C TRP A 326 -10.05 23.50 -6.86
N ILE A 327 -9.48 24.22 -5.90
CA ILE A 327 -10.14 25.37 -5.27
C ILE A 327 -10.46 26.47 -6.29
N ARG A 328 -9.48 26.84 -7.12
CA ARG A 328 -9.63 27.91 -8.12
C ARG A 328 -10.71 27.62 -9.16
N HIS A 329 -10.90 26.35 -9.51
CA HIS A 329 -11.84 25.92 -10.55
C HIS A 329 -13.14 25.34 -9.98
N ASN A 330 -13.33 25.41 -8.66
CA ASN A 330 -14.51 24.86 -7.97
C ASN A 330 -14.77 23.39 -8.33
N ASP A 331 -13.72 22.56 -8.31
CA ASP A 331 -13.81 21.11 -8.54
C ASP A 331 -14.49 20.46 -7.33
N THR A 332 -15.82 20.47 -7.31
CA THR A 332 -16.64 20.05 -6.17
C THR A 332 -16.39 18.62 -5.75
N ALA A 333 -16.11 17.72 -6.70
CA ALA A 333 -15.84 16.32 -6.43
C ALA A 333 -14.53 16.15 -5.65
N ARG A 334 -13.45 16.80 -6.08
CA ARG A 334 -12.17 16.77 -5.32
C ARG A 334 -12.25 17.56 -4.03
N ILE A 335 -12.94 18.70 -4.01
CA ILE A 335 -13.12 19.47 -2.78
C ILE A 335 -13.85 18.63 -1.73
N SER A 336 -14.93 17.96 -2.11
CA SER A 336 -15.67 17.06 -1.21
C SER A 336 -14.79 15.91 -0.71
N ALA A 337 -14.10 15.21 -1.62
CA ALA A 337 -13.24 14.08 -1.25
C ALA A 337 -12.11 14.47 -0.30
N TYR A 338 -11.34 15.51 -0.63
CA TYR A 338 -10.08 15.82 0.07
C TYR A 338 -10.22 16.81 1.23
N TYR A 339 -11.24 17.66 1.19
CA TYR A 339 -11.48 18.69 2.21
C TYR A 339 -12.81 18.51 2.95
N GLY A 340 -13.72 17.66 2.46
CA GLY A 340 -15.10 17.55 2.93
C GLY A 340 -15.98 18.68 2.40
N SER A 341 -15.54 19.93 2.47
CA SER A 341 -16.22 21.06 1.84
C SER A 341 -15.29 22.25 1.57
N LEU A 342 -15.76 23.21 0.75
CA LEU A 342 -15.04 24.47 0.55
C LEU A 342 -15.01 25.31 1.84
N GLU A 343 -16.01 25.19 2.70
CA GLU A 343 -16.05 25.84 4.01
C GLU A 343 -14.94 25.29 4.92
N GLN A 344 -14.79 23.97 4.98
CA GLN A 344 -13.71 23.33 5.73
C GLN A 344 -12.33 23.72 5.19
N TRP A 345 -12.17 23.85 3.87
CA TRP A 345 -10.94 24.40 3.29
C TRP A 345 -10.66 25.85 3.72
N ARG A 346 -11.68 26.71 3.76
CA ARG A 346 -11.54 28.12 4.21
C ARG A 346 -11.22 28.23 5.71
N ALA A 347 -11.73 27.29 6.50
CA ALA A 347 -11.50 27.20 7.93
C ALA A 347 -10.12 26.65 8.31
N ILE A 348 -9.32 26.21 7.32
CA ILE A 348 -7.97 25.71 7.54
C ILE A 348 -7.13 26.78 8.27
N PRO A 349 -6.58 26.49 9.46
CA PRO A 349 -5.87 27.48 10.25
C PRO A 349 -4.54 27.88 9.62
N LYS A 350 -4.00 29.02 10.07
CA LYS A 350 -2.61 29.39 9.78
C LYS A 350 -1.67 28.48 10.57
N TRP A 351 -0.40 28.42 10.17
CA TRP A 351 0.62 27.63 10.87
C TRP A 351 0.73 27.93 12.37
N SER A 352 0.50 29.17 12.80
CA SER A 352 0.54 29.56 14.22
C SER A 352 -0.53 28.88 15.08
N ASP A 353 -1.65 28.51 14.47
CA ASP A 353 -2.85 28.00 15.15
C ASP A 353 -3.11 26.54 14.81
N TRP A 354 -2.17 25.89 14.09
CA TRP A 354 -2.31 24.50 13.67
C TRP A 354 -1.97 23.55 14.82
N ASP A 355 -2.80 22.53 15.04
CA ASP A 355 -2.49 21.48 16.00
C ASP A 355 -1.43 20.52 15.42
N LEU A 356 -0.22 20.59 15.97
CA LEU A 356 0.92 19.73 15.61
C LEU A 356 1.29 18.75 16.73
N SER A 357 0.36 18.51 17.66
CA SER A 357 0.49 17.47 18.69
C SER A 357 0.73 16.09 18.06
N LYS A 358 1.41 15.23 18.82
CA LYS A 358 1.62 13.84 18.38
C LYS A 358 0.31 13.07 18.50
N PRO A 359 -0.05 12.25 17.50
CA PRO A 359 -1.20 11.35 17.61
C PRO A 359 -1.05 10.33 18.73
N ALA A 360 -2.18 9.76 19.18
CA ALA A 360 -2.18 8.71 20.20
C ALA A 360 -1.25 7.53 19.86
N ASP A 361 -0.57 7.00 20.87
CA ASP A 361 0.31 5.83 20.77
C ASP A 361 -0.46 4.50 20.75
N ALA A 362 0.27 3.38 20.72
CA ALA A 362 -0.32 2.04 20.62
C ALA A 362 -1.13 1.66 21.86
N ASP A 363 -0.76 2.16 23.04
CA ASP A 363 -1.42 1.88 24.30
C ASP A 363 -2.81 2.53 24.36
N ASN A 364 -2.98 3.65 23.64
CA ASN A 364 -4.24 4.39 23.52
C ASN A 364 -4.89 4.21 22.13
N ALA A 365 -4.53 3.15 21.40
CA ALA A 365 -5.03 2.91 20.06
C ALA A 365 -6.53 2.59 20.05
N VAL A 366 -7.29 3.27 19.19
CA VAL A 366 -8.66 2.88 18.89
C VAL A 366 -8.63 1.66 17.97
N LYS A 367 -8.89 0.49 18.53
CA LYS A 367 -8.98 -0.78 17.79
C LYS A 367 -10.40 -0.92 17.23
N ILE A 368 -10.52 -0.96 15.91
CA ILE A 368 -11.78 -1.30 15.27
C ILE A 368 -12.09 -2.80 15.41
N GLN A 369 -13.37 -3.13 15.38
CA GLN A 369 -13.90 -4.49 15.51
C GLN A 369 -14.04 -5.14 14.13
N HIS A 370 -13.75 -6.44 14.04
CA HIS A 370 -13.92 -7.21 12.79
C HIS A 370 -15.23 -8.00 12.72
N GLY A 371 -16.01 -8.03 13.81
CA GLY A 371 -17.31 -8.70 13.88
C GLY A 371 -17.26 -10.21 14.06
N TYR A 372 -16.14 -10.76 14.51
CA TYR A 372 -15.96 -12.18 14.86
C TYR A 372 -14.87 -12.33 15.93
N ASP A 373 -14.75 -13.51 16.55
CA ASP A 373 -13.68 -13.80 17.50
C ASP A 373 -12.34 -14.05 16.78
N GLU A 374 -11.48 -13.04 16.78
CA GLU A 374 -10.13 -13.09 16.19
C GLU A 374 -9.18 -14.07 16.91
N THR A 375 -9.52 -14.55 18.11
CA THR A 375 -8.69 -15.52 18.85
C THR A 375 -8.90 -16.96 18.38
N LYS A 376 -10.01 -17.21 17.68
CA LYS A 376 -10.40 -18.53 17.18
C LYS A 376 -9.86 -18.74 15.76
N PRO A 377 -9.20 -19.88 15.46
CA PRO A 377 -8.79 -20.19 14.10
C PRO A 377 -9.99 -20.21 13.14
N LEU A 378 -9.85 -19.64 11.93
CA LEU A 378 -10.95 -19.60 10.95
C LEU A 378 -11.52 -20.99 10.60
N ALA A 379 -10.69 -22.03 10.65
CA ALA A 379 -11.12 -23.41 10.40
C ALA A 379 -12.11 -23.95 11.45
N GLN A 380 -12.18 -23.30 12.62
CA GLN A 380 -13.06 -23.69 13.72
C GLN A 380 -14.31 -22.80 13.81
N LEU A 381 -14.42 -21.76 12.97
CA LEU A 381 -15.60 -20.90 12.98
C LEU A 381 -16.85 -21.69 12.57
N THR A 382 -17.94 -21.47 13.29
CA THR A 382 -19.23 -22.07 12.97
C THR A 382 -19.96 -21.28 11.89
N MET A 383 -21.01 -21.88 11.32
CA MET A 383 -21.87 -21.19 10.36
C MET A 383 -22.50 -19.93 10.97
N GLU A 384 -22.92 -19.98 12.23
CA GLU A 384 -23.51 -18.85 12.94
C GLU A 384 -22.52 -17.70 13.13
N GLU A 385 -21.26 -18.02 13.43
CA GLU A 385 -20.19 -17.01 13.56
C GLU A 385 -19.89 -16.34 12.19
N LEU A 386 -19.85 -17.12 11.11
CA LEU A 386 -19.68 -16.57 9.75
C LEU A 386 -20.88 -15.72 9.31
N GLN A 387 -22.10 -16.14 9.64
CA GLN A 387 -23.32 -15.37 9.40
C GLN A 387 -23.32 -14.06 10.19
N ALA A 388 -22.90 -14.08 11.45
CA ALA A 388 -22.74 -12.87 12.26
C ALA A 388 -21.68 -11.92 11.67
N ALA A 389 -20.55 -12.46 11.21
CA ALA A 389 -19.51 -11.66 10.56
C ALA A 389 -19.98 -11.03 9.24
N ALA A 390 -20.83 -11.73 8.47
CA ALA A 390 -21.47 -11.19 7.28
C ALA A 390 -22.49 -10.09 7.61
N ALA A 391 -23.30 -10.29 8.65
CA ALA A 391 -24.27 -9.31 9.14
C ALA A 391 -23.58 -8.04 9.65
N PHE A 392 -22.45 -8.17 10.36
CA PHE A 392 -21.63 -7.04 10.78
C PHE A 392 -21.02 -6.27 9.59
N ARG A 393 -20.85 -6.94 8.45
CA ARG A 393 -20.47 -6.34 7.16
C ARG A 393 -21.69 -5.89 6.33
N GLY A 394 -22.85 -5.69 6.97
CA GLY A 394 -24.06 -5.17 6.32
C GLY A 394 -24.67 -6.12 5.29
N GLY A 395 -24.32 -7.40 5.30
CA GLY A 395 -24.81 -8.38 4.33
C GLY A 395 -25.18 -9.70 4.99
N ARG A 396 -25.13 -10.78 4.23
CA ARG A 396 -25.41 -12.14 4.71
C ARG A 396 -24.58 -13.18 4.00
N LEU A 397 -24.33 -14.29 4.69
CA LEU A 397 -23.79 -15.49 4.08
C LEU A 397 -24.93 -16.21 3.33
N VAL A 398 -24.70 -16.54 2.06
CA VAL A 398 -25.68 -17.24 1.20
C VAL A 398 -25.42 -18.74 1.21
N SER A 399 -24.14 -19.16 1.30
CA SER A 399 -23.79 -20.56 1.48
C SER A 399 -24.43 -21.14 2.74
N ASP A 400 -24.90 -22.39 2.64
CA ASP A 400 -25.57 -23.14 3.69
C ASP A 400 -24.63 -24.06 4.48
N ALA A 401 -23.40 -24.26 4.00
CA ALA A 401 -22.39 -25.07 4.64
C ALA A 401 -20.99 -24.45 4.53
N TYR A 402 -20.17 -24.71 5.55
CA TYR A 402 -18.75 -24.39 5.61
C TYR A 402 -17.98 -25.66 6.00
N SER A 403 -16.99 -26.02 5.19
CA SER A 403 -16.20 -27.24 5.36
C SER A 403 -15.15 -27.16 6.48
N GLY A 404 -14.89 -25.95 7.00
CA GLY A 404 -13.73 -25.67 7.84
C GLY A 404 -12.46 -25.32 7.07
N ASP A 405 -12.47 -25.31 5.72
CA ASP A 405 -11.35 -24.79 4.93
C ASP A 405 -11.54 -23.28 4.69
N PRO A 406 -10.76 -22.40 5.36
CA PRO A 406 -10.91 -20.96 5.22
C PRO A 406 -10.50 -20.43 3.84
N SER A 407 -9.91 -21.26 2.98
CA SER A 407 -9.51 -20.92 1.61
C SER A 407 -10.60 -21.27 0.59
N GLN A 408 -11.60 -22.07 0.97
CA GLN A 408 -12.71 -22.42 0.09
C GLN A 408 -13.67 -21.23 -0.08
N PRO A 409 -13.91 -20.75 -1.31
CA PRO A 409 -14.85 -19.64 -1.53
C PRO A 409 -16.28 -20.01 -1.11
N LEU A 410 -16.89 -19.15 -0.30
CA LEU A 410 -18.32 -19.16 0.02
C LEU A 410 -19.03 -18.07 -0.79
N GLU A 411 -20.35 -18.17 -0.89
CA GLU A 411 -21.21 -17.15 -1.50
C GLU A 411 -21.74 -16.19 -0.44
N TRP A 412 -21.56 -14.90 -0.67
CA TRP A 412 -21.95 -13.80 0.20
C TRP A 412 -22.86 -12.85 -0.56
N GLU A 413 -23.74 -12.13 0.14
CA GLU A 413 -24.58 -11.09 -0.42
C GLU A 413 -24.41 -9.81 0.39
N CYS A 414 -24.08 -8.69 -0.26
CA CYS A 414 -23.95 -7.40 0.42
C CYS A 414 -25.30 -6.70 0.59
N HIS A 415 -25.35 -5.58 1.33
CA HIS A 415 -26.55 -4.76 1.50
C HIS A 415 -27.26 -4.39 0.19
N ASN A 416 -26.47 -4.12 -0.85
CA ASN A 416 -26.97 -3.70 -2.17
C ASN A 416 -27.46 -4.88 -3.04
N GLY A 417 -27.49 -6.11 -2.49
CA GLY A 417 -27.97 -7.31 -3.18
C GLY A 417 -26.94 -7.97 -4.11
N HIS A 418 -25.74 -7.40 -4.27
CA HIS A 418 -24.67 -8.04 -5.03
C HIS A 418 -24.25 -9.36 -4.36
N ARG A 419 -24.25 -10.44 -5.14
CA ARG A 419 -23.77 -11.76 -4.74
C ARG A 419 -22.38 -12.00 -5.27
N PHE A 420 -21.47 -12.41 -4.40
CA PHE A 420 -20.07 -12.62 -4.77
C PHE A 420 -19.47 -13.81 -4.05
N LYS A 421 -18.48 -14.44 -4.69
CA LYS A 421 -17.68 -15.50 -4.09
C LYS A 421 -16.44 -14.90 -3.44
N ALA A 422 -16.16 -15.33 -2.22
CA ALA A 422 -14.92 -15.00 -1.52
C ALA A 422 -14.62 -16.06 -0.46
N SER A 423 -13.35 -16.36 -0.22
CA SER A 423 -12.98 -17.23 0.90
C SER A 423 -13.19 -16.50 2.25
N PRO A 424 -13.51 -17.22 3.34
CA PRO A 424 -13.50 -16.65 4.69
C PRO A 424 -12.17 -15.97 5.02
N LYS A 425 -11.06 -16.50 4.53
CA LYS A 425 -9.73 -15.90 4.67
C LYS A 425 -9.65 -14.50 4.05
N LEU A 426 -10.10 -14.35 2.80
CA LEU A 426 -10.11 -13.05 2.13
C LEU A 426 -11.03 -12.05 2.84
N VAL A 427 -12.22 -12.48 3.25
CA VAL A 427 -13.25 -11.62 3.87
C VAL A 427 -12.88 -11.18 5.29
N LEU A 428 -12.37 -12.11 6.10
CA LEU A 428 -12.14 -11.91 7.53
C LEU A 428 -10.72 -11.45 7.82
N GLU A 429 -9.70 -12.19 7.38
CA GLU A 429 -8.28 -11.84 7.62
C GLU A 429 -7.74 -10.84 6.60
N GLY A 430 -8.29 -10.83 5.38
CA GLY A 430 -7.96 -9.84 4.36
C GLY A 430 -8.74 -8.54 4.55
N GLY A 431 -9.88 -8.54 5.22
CA GLY A 431 -10.74 -7.36 5.38
C GLY A 431 -11.47 -6.93 4.11
N HIS A 432 -11.48 -7.78 3.07
CA HIS A 432 -12.20 -7.54 1.82
C HIS A 432 -13.71 -7.76 2.00
N TRP A 433 -14.47 -7.14 1.11
CA TRP A 433 -15.92 -7.36 1.04
C TRP A 433 -16.38 -7.36 -0.42
N CYS A 434 -17.55 -6.75 -0.70
CA CYS A 434 -18.17 -6.75 -2.01
C CYS A 434 -17.31 -6.03 -3.06
N PRO A 435 -16.83 -6.71 -4.12
CA PRO A 435 -15.99 -6.10 -5.14
C PRO A 435 -16.74 -5.06 -5.99
N GLU A 436 -18.07 -5.18 -6.12
CA GLU A 436 -18.89 -4.26 -6.90
C GLU A 436 -19.08 -2.93 -6.16
N CYS A 437 -19.32 -2.97 -4.85
CA CYS A 437 -19.49 -1.77 -4.02
C CYS A 437 -18.20 -0.95 -3.87
N PHE A 438 -17.03 -1.57 -4.03
CA PHE A 438 -15.71 -0.95 -3.87
C PHE A 438 -14.91 -0.93 -5.18
N SER A 439 -15.63 -0.78 -6.29
CA SER A 439 -15.09 -0.55 -7.64
C SER A 439 -14.59 0.90 -7.80
N ASP A 440 -14.35 1.36 -9.02
CA ASP A 440 -13.93 2.74 -9.33
C ASP A 440 -15.08 3.77 -9.26
N HIS A 441 -16.18 3.41 -8.58
CA HIS A 441 -17.32 4.27 -8.30
C HIS A 441 -17.16 4.95 -6.91
N TRP A 442 -16.72 6.21 -6.92
CA TRP A 442 -16.32 6.98 -5.74
C TRP A 442 -17.43 7.32 -4.74
N ASP A 443 -18.70 7.09 -5.11
CA ASP A 443 -19.85 7.33 -4.22
C ASP A 443 -20.21 6.07 -3.39
N GLY A 444 -19.61 4.92 -3.71
CA GLY A 444 -19.98 3.62 -3.14
C GLY A 444 -19.66 3.48 -1.65
N PHE A 445 -18.50 3.99 -1.19
CA PHE A 445 -18.10 3.85 0.22
C PHE A 445 -19.08 4.55 1.16
N ASP A 446 -19.53 5.76 0.80
CA ASP A 446 -20.39 6.55 1.66
C ASP A 446 -21.76 5.92 1.88
N ASP A 447 -22.27 5.25 0.85
CA ASP A 447 -23.50 4.48 0.91
C ASP A 447 -23.32 3.19 1.70
N VAL A 448 -22.26 2.41 1.40
CA VAL A 448 -21.96 1.16 2.10
C VAL A 448 -21.82 1.40 3.60
N ALA A 449 -21.07 2.41 4.02
CA ALA A 449 -20.83 2.71 5.42
C ALA A 449 -22.11 3.08 6.22
N LYS A 450 -23.21 3.47 5.57
CA LYS A 450 -24.51 3.70 6.27
C LYS A 450 -25.17 2.39 6.71
N HIS A 451 -24.91 1.31 5.98
CA HIS A 451 -25.58 0.03 6.15
C HIS A 451 -24.62 -1.10 6.58
N ASN A 452 -23.34 -0.76 6.74
CA ASN A 452 -22.27 -1.71 7.01
C ASN A 452 -21.49 -1.29 8.26
N PRO A 453 -21.83 -1.85 9.45
CA PRO A 453 -21.16 -1.52 10.71
C PRO A 453 -19.63 -1.66 10.66
N PHE A 454 -19.12 -2.66 9.92
CA PHE A 454 -17.68 -2.87 9.75
C PHE A 454 -17.00 -1.66 9.08
N PHE A 455 -17.52 -1.18 7.95
CA PHE A 455 -16.99 0.00 7.25
C PHE A 455 -17.39 1.34 7.90
N ALA A 456 -18.48 1.38 8.66
CA ALA A 456 -18.90 2.58 9.39
C ALA A 456 -17.85 3.06 10.40
N GLN A 457 -17.07 2.13 10.98
CA GLN A 457 -16.04 2.44 11.98
C GLN A 457 -14.91 3.31 11.44
N VAL A 458 -14.66 3.26 10.14
CA VAL A 458 -13.57 4.00 9.48
C VAL A 458 -14.06 5.21 8.71
N LYS A 459 -15.37 5.46 8.71
CA LYS A 459 -15.99 6.68 8.19
C LYS A 459 -16.12 7.71 9.32
N LYS A 460 -15.49 8.87 9.16
CA LYS A 460 -15.66 10.02 10.05
C LYS A 460 -15.89 11.31 9.27
#